data_AF-A0A968WVD8-F1
#
_entry.id   AF-A0A968WVD8-F1
#
_cell.length_a   1.000
_cell.length_b   1.000
_cell.length_c   1.000
_cell.angle_alpha   90.00
_cell.angle_beta   90.00
_cell.angle_gamma   90.00
#
_symmetry.space_group_name_H-M   'P 1'
#
loop_
_entity.id
_entity.type
_entity.pdbx_description
1 polymer ?
#
loop_
_entity_poly.entity_id
_entity_poly.type
_entity_poly.pdbx_seq_one_letter_code
_entity_poly.pdbx_strand_id
1 'polypeptide(L)'
;MDPRPSLADFSSLREPGEEERNAFDRKFAYFRWKWILLGNRLFTGGESHDHLNLKVGDRARVFIHITPLRRGVIQLDDLRVLLPDVFGLVQRCRKVKAPAATLTILPRRFPLPKIELPGGAAFKVSGDTNTNSVGSSGEFVGLRDYRPGDPLRMIHWKSWARTGRPIVKELEDTYYPRFGLVVDTLSTDRTDHRFEEVVSVAASFAASIDTSESLLDLMFIKDQAHMVTAGRGIERAEKLLEVLAGVSPERTDHYDTLSQLILNHRDDLTSCLIVFNGWDSARANFLQRLRSQGIACVPIIIGEGAATGSAPGYWLESGQIARDLQRLPSQLDSQS
;
A
#
# COMPACT_ATOMS: atom_id res chain seq x y z
N MET A 1 -11.66 15.95 13.21
CA MET A 1 -12.49 15.88 11.98
C MET A 1 -13.97 15.74 12.30
N ASP A 2 -14.81 16.45 11.57
CA ASP A 2 -16.26 16.42 11.69
C ASP A 2 -16.84 15.20 10.93
N PRO A 3 -17.49 14.24 11.60
CA PRO A 3 -18.04 13.06 10.93
C PRO A 3 -19.33 13.36 10.15
N ARG A 4 -19.87 14.59 10.25
CA ARG A 4 -21.13 14.94 9.57
C ARG A 4 -20.99 14.80 8.05
N PRO A 5 -22.02 14.27 7.37
CA PRO A 5 -22.00 14.14 5.91
C PRO A 5 -21.88 15.50 5.22
N SER A 6 -21.08 15.55 4.16
CA SER A 6 -21.12 16.68 3.23
C SER A 6 -22.45 16.68 2.46
N LEU A 7 -22.82 17.82 1.87
CA LEU A 7 -24.03 17.91 1.04
C LEU A 7 -23.94 16.97 -0.17
N ALA A 8 -22.76 16.84 -0.76
CA ALA A 8 -22.51 15.96 -1.91
C ALA A 8 -22.67 14.48 -1.53
N ASP A 9 -22.09 14.05 -0.41
CA ASP A 9 -22.23 12.68 0.10
C ASP A 9 -23.70 12.37 0.44
N PHE A 10 -24.39 13.29 1.12
CA PHE A 10 -25.77 13.10 1.53
C PHE A 10 -26.74 12.97 0.35
N SER A 11 -26.46 13.68 -0.74
CA SER A 11 -27.31 13.70 -1.93
C SER A 11 -27.10 12.45 -2.79
N SER A 12 -25.84 12.03 -2.96
CA SER A 12 -25.44 10.93 -3.84
C SER A 12 -25.60 9.55 -3.22
N LEU A 13 -25.38 9.42 -1.90
CA LEU A 13 -25.41 8.12 -1.24
C LEU A 13 -26.84 7.70 -0.87
N ARG A 14 -27.06 6.39 -0.79
CA ARG A 14 -28.28 5.75 -0.30
C ARG A 14 -27.93 4.75 0.78
N GLU A 15 -28.73 4.72 1.84
CA GLU A 15 -28.55 3.73 2.90
C GLU A 15 -29.02 2.35 2.39
N PRO A 16 -28.31 1.26 2.71
CA PRO A 16 -28.79 -0.09 2.43
C PRO A 16 -30.18 -0.33 3.06
N GLY A 17 -31.14 -0.85 2.28
CA GLY A 17 -32.51 -1.10 2.75
C GLY A 17 -33.37 0.16 2.90
N GLU A 18 -32.95 1.31 2.39
CA GLU A 18 -33.73 2.54 2.46
C GLU A 18 -35.14 2.40 1.86
N GLU A 19 -35.28 1.56 0.83
CA GLU A 19 -36.56 1.30 0.14
C GLU A 19 -37.59 0.57 1.00
N GLU A 20 -37.12 -0.22 1.98
CA GLU A 20 -37.95 -1.00 2.90
C GLU A 20 -38.51 -0.12 4.04
N ARG A 21 -38.02 1.12 4.19
CA ARG A 21 -38.45 2.05 5.23
C ARG A 21 -39.80 2.71 4.90
N ASN A 22 -40.53 3.09 5.96
CA ASN A 22 -41.79 3.83 5.82
C ASN A 22 -41.58 5.21 5.15
N ALA A 23 -42.67 5.82 4.67
CA ALA A 23 -42.60 7.10 3.94
C ALA A 23 -42.08 8.27 4.79
N PHE A 24 -42.31 8.26 6.11
CA PHE A 24 -41.83 9.29 7.02
C PHE A 24 -40.30 9.26 7.11
N ASP A 25 -39.72 8.09 7.36
CA ASP A 25 -38.28 7.89 7.49
C ASP A 25 -37.52 8.22 6.20
N ARG A 26 -38.08 7.85 5.04
CA ARG A 26 -37.52 8.22 3.73
C ARG A 26 -37.58 9.72 3.46
N LYS A 27 -38.63 10.41 3.91
CA LYS A 27 -38.76 11.86 3.74
C LYS A 27 -37.76 12.64 4.59
N PHE A 28 -37.57 12.23 5.84
CA PHE A 28 -36.64 12.91 6.75
C PHE A 28 -35.18 12.48 6.57
N ALA A 29 -34.93 11.33 5.94
CA ALA A 29 -33.61 10.79 5.64
C ALA A 29 -32.65 10.77 6.86
N TYR A 30 -33.22 10.71 8.07
CA TYR A 30 -32.47 10.66 9.32
C TYR A 30 -31.57 9.43 9.40
N PHE A 31 -32.06 8.28 8.96
CA PHE A 31 -31.29 7.04 8.96
C PHE A 31 -30.16 7.07 7.94
N ARG A 32 -30.37 7.66 6.75
CA ARG A 32 -29.30 7.93 5.79
C ARG A 32 -28.24 8.87 6.40
N TRP A 33 -28.66 9.97 7.02
CA TRP A 33 -27.75 10.90 7.71
C TRP A 33 -26.93 10.18 8.78
N LYS A 34 -27.59 9.39 9.63
CA LYS A 34 -26.97 8.60 10.70
C LYS A 34 -26.02 7.54 10.15
N TRP A 35 -26.39 6.85 9.07
CA TRP A 35 -25.55 5.86 8.41
C TRP A 35 -24.29 6.49 7.82
N ILE A 36 -24.41 7.65 7.13
CA ILE A 36 -23.23 8.34 6.61
C ILE A 36 -22.35 8.86 7.75
N LEU A 37 -22.94 9.46 8.79
CA LEU A 37 -22.25 9.93 9.99
C LEU A 37 -21.44 8.79 10.66
N LEU A 38 -22.07 7.62 10.83
CA LEU A 38 -21.41 6.45 11.41
C LEU A 38 -20.30 5.91 10.50
N GLY A 39 -20.51 5.87 9.19
CA GLY A 39 -19.47 5.45 8.23
C GLY A 39 -18.30 6.43 8.09
N ASN A 40 -18.53 7.73 8.36
CA ASN A 40 -17.50 8.77 8.37
C ASN A 40 -16.75 8.83 9.72
N ARG A 41 -17.24 8.13 10.75
CA ARG A 41 -16.61 8.11 12.07
C ARG A 41 -15.28 7.36 12.00
N LEU A 42 -14.19 8.05 12.34
CA LEU A 42 -12.84 7.48 12.30
C LEU A 42 -12.47 6.72 13.59
N PHE A 43 -13.05 7.12 14.73
CA PHE A 43 -12.73 6.55 16.03
C PHE A 43 -13.89 6.65 17.03
N THR A 44 -13.86 5.83 18.07
CA THR A 44 -14.69 5.94 19.28
C THR A 44 -13.85 6.45 20.46
N GLY A 45 -14.52 6.89 21.53
CA GLY A 45 -13.87 7.64 22.62
C GLY A 45 -13.63 9.09 22.22
N GLY A 46 -12.48 9.65 22.59
CA GLY A 46 -12.15 11.06 22.35
C GLY A 46 -12.66 12.02 23.42
N GLU A 47 -13.27 11.49 24.48
CA GLU A 47 -13.74 12.22 25.64
C GLU A 47 -13.01 11.70 26.89
N SER A 48 -12.76 12.59 27.86
CA SER A 48 -12.39 12.19 29.22
C SER A 48 -13.54 12.51 30.15
N HIS A 49 -13.84 11.57 31.05
CA HIS A 49 -14.83 11.75 32.12
C HIS A 49 -14.20 12.33 33.39
N ASP A 50 -12.94 12.74 33.37
CA ASP A 50 -12.27 13.34 34.50
C ASP A 50 -12.87 14.73 34.78
N HIS A 51 -13.46 14.90 35.97
CA HIS A 51 -13.92 16.20 36.42
C HIS A 51 -12.72 17.04 36.89
N LEU A 52 -12.40 18.07 36.11
CA LEU A 52 -11.30 18.98 36.39
C LEU A 52 -11.75 20.17 37.24
N ASN A 53 -11.31 20.22 38.49
CA ASN A 53 -11.42 21.41 39.35
C ASN A 53 -10.09 22.17 39.34
N LEU A 54 -9.93 23.09 38.39
CA LEU A 54 -8.73 23.92 38.23
C LEU A 54 -8.97 25.34 38.72
N LYS A 55 -8.14 25.82 39.66
CA LYS A 55 -8.09 27.25 39.99
C LYS A 55 -7.21 27.99 38.99
N VAL A 56 -7.22 29.32 39.07
CA VAL A 56 -6.36 30.17 38.24
C VAL A 56 -4.89 29.81 38.51
N GLY A 57 -4.17 29.39 37.46
CA GLY A 57 -2.76 28.99 37.54
C GLY A 57 -2.53 27.49 37.71
N ASP A 58 -3.55 26.71 38.07
CA ASP A 58 -3.44 25.26 38.23
C ASP A 58 -3.28 24.56 36.87
N ARG A 59 -2.63 23.39 36.90
CA ARG A 59 -2.46 22.53 35.74
C ARG A 59 -2.90 21.12 36.11
N ALA A 60 -3.65 20.47 35.22
CA ALA A 60 -3.92 19.04 35.29
C ALA A 60 -3.47 18.35 34.01
N ARG A 61 -3.17 17.06 34.12
CA ARG A 61 -2.95 16.17 32.98
C ARG A 61 -4.16 15.25 32.89
N VAL A 62 -4.69 15.12 31.69
CA VAL A 62 -5.83 14.25 31.38
C VAL A 62 -5.42 13.29 30.28
N PHE A 63 -5.84 12.05 30.41
CA PHE A 63 -5.67 11.05 29.38
C PHE A 63 -6.99 10.83 28.66
N ILE A 64 -6.96 10.99 27.34
CA ILE A 64 -8.11 10.74 26.47
C ILE A 64 -7.83 9.45 25.71
N HIS A 65 -8.73 8.48 25.83
CA HIS A 65 -8.64 7.22 25.12
C HIS A 65 -9.40 7.33 23.81
N ILE A 66 -8.74 6.93 22.73
CA ILE A 66 -9.29 6.91 21.38
C ILE A 66 -9.08 5.51 20.82
N THR A 67 -10.15 4.91 20.31
CA THR A 67 -10.11 3.62 19.63
C THR A 67 -10.42 3.83 18.14
N PRO A 68 -9.43 3.75 17.25
CA PRO A 68 -9.66 3.84 15.81
C PRO A 68 -10.60 2.73 15.34
N LEU A 69 -11.49 3.06 14.40
CA LEU A 69 -12.44 2.11 13.82
C LEU A 69 -11.96 1.49 12.51
N ARG A 70 -11.03 2.16 11.82
CA ARG A 70 -10.51 1.77 10.51
C ARG A 70 -9.09 2.30 10.32
N ARG A 71 -8.34 1.71 9.38
CA ARG A 71 -7.05 2.25 8.95
C ARG A 71 -7.23 3.65 8.35
N GLY A 72 -6.16 4.44 8.39
CA GLY A 72 -6.23 5.82 7.95
C GLY A 72 -5.32 6.74 8.72
N VAL A 73 -5.33 8.00 8.31
CA VAL A 73 -4.66 9.09 9.02
C VAL A 73 -5.73 9.89 9.76
N ILE A 74 -5.65 9.90 11.09
CA ILE A 74 -6.55 10.67 11.95
C ILE A 74 -5.84 11.95 12.37
N GLN A 75 -6.43 13.08 11.99
CA GLN A 75 -5.99 14.41 12.41
C GLN A 75 -6.71 14.83 13.69
N LEU A 76 -5.94 15.10 14.73
CA LEU A 76 -6.38 15.56 16.05
C LEU A 76 -6.05 17.06 16.19
N ASP A 77 -6.96 17.90 15.72
CA ASP A 77 -6.81 19.36 15.56
C ASP A 77 -7.80 20.18 16.42
N ASP A 78 -8.73 19.51 17.09
CA ASP A 78 -9.77 20.12 17.90
C ASP A 78 -9.86 19.47 19.28
N LEU A 79 -9.22 20.11 20.27
CA LEU A 79 -9.36 19.76 21.68
C LEU A 79 -10.25 20.80 22.35
N ARG A 80 -11.30 20.33 23.02
CA ARG A 80 -12.25 21.21 23.71
C ARG A 80 -12.45 20.78 25.15
N VAL A 81 -12.65 21.77 26.01
CA VAL A 81 -13.04 21.57 27.40
C VAL A 81 -14.52 21.90 27.51
N LEU A 82 -15.25 20.99 28.15
CA LEU A 82 -16.66 21.14 28.45
C LEU A 82 -16.79 21.68 29.88
N LEU A 83 -17.39 22.86 30.00
CA LEU A 83 -17.67 23.50 31.27
C LEU A 83 -19.15 23.26 31.60
N PRO A 84 -19.45 22.54 32.69
CA PRO A 84 -20.83 22.40 33.13
C PRO A 84 -21.38 23.76 33.57
N ASP A 85 -22.64 24.04 33.23
CA ASP A 85 -23.40 25.13 33.85
C ASP A 85 -23.78 24.75 35.29
N VAL A 86 -23.98 25.75 36.15
CA VAL A 86 -24.31 25.56 37.58
C VAL A 86 -25.61 24.79 37.78
N PHE A 87 -26.57 24.92 36.85
CA PHE A 87 -27.83 24.18 36.89
C PHE A 87 -27.81 22.91 36.04
N GLY A 88 -26.71 22.61 35.33
CA GLY A 88 -26.59 21.46 34.43
C GLY A 88 -27.50 21.53 33.19
N LEU A 89 -28.14 22.67 32.94
CA LEU A 89 -29.09 22.85 31.84
C LEU A 89 -28.39 23.10 30.49
N VAL A 90 -27.19 23.66 30.53
CA VAL A 90 -26.40 24.01 29.35
C VAL A 90 -24.95 23.56 29.54
N GLN A 91 -24.31 23.12 28.46
CA GLN A 91 -22.89 22.79 28.48
C GLN A 91 -22.13 23.81 27.64
N ARG A 92 -21.21 24.56 28.27
CA ARG A 92 -20.37 25.51 27.55
C ARG A 92 -19.13 24.78 27.04
N CYS A 93 -18.91 24.82 25.73
CA CYS A 93 -17.74 24.21 25.11
C CYS A 93 -16.71 25.29 24.75
N ARG A 94 -15.46 25.15 25.19
CA ARG A 94 -14.36 26.05 24.81
C ARG A 94 -13.23 25.29 24.14
N LYS A 95 -12.81 25.77 22.97
CA LYS A 95 -11.62 25.24 22.27
C LYS A 95 -10.36 25.62 23.03
N VAL A 96 -9.48 24.64 23.27
CA VAL A 96 -8.17 24.82 23.89
C VAL A 96 -7.12 24.88 22.80
N LYS A 97 -6.09 25.73 23.01
CA LYS A 97 -4.91 25.73 22.15
C LYS A 97 -4.10 24.46 22.45
N ALA A 98 -4.17 23.49 21.55
CA ALA A 98 -3.34 22.30 21.56
C ALA A 98 -2.60 22.20 20.22
N PRO A 99 -1.36 21.68 20.20
CA PRO A 99 -0.70 21.36 18.95
C PRO A 99 -1.52 20.31 18.19
N ALA A 100 -1.58 20.45 16.86
CA ALA A 100 -2.17 19.41 16.02
C ALA A 100 -1.35 18.12 16.15
N ALA A 101 -2.02 16.99 16.29
CA ALA A 101 -1.38 15.68 16.31
C ALA A 101 -1.94 14.80 15.19
N THR A 102 -1.09 13.99 14.59
CA THR A 102 -1.46 13.01 13.57
C THR A 102 -1.31 11.61 14.15
N LEU A 103 -2.36 10.79 14.05
CA LEU A 103 -2.32 9.37 14.38
C LEU A 103 -2.50 8.56 13.08
N THR A 104 -1.47 7.82 12.68
CA THR A 104 -1.53 6.94 11.50
C THR A 104 -1.86 5.51 11.94
N ILE A 105 -2.96 4.97 11.45
CA ILE A 105 -3.41 3.61 11.72
C ILE A 105 -3.07 2.76 10.51
N LEU A 106 -2.06 1.90 10.69
CA LEU A 106 -1.58 1.01 9.64
C LEU A 106 -2.64 -0.03 9.26
N PRO A 107 -2.60 -0.54 8.02
CA PRO A 107 -3.48 -1.63 7.60
C PRO A 107 -3.28 -2.88 8.46
N ARG A 108 -4.35 -3.68 8.57
CA ARG A 108 -4.25 -5.03 9.11
C ARG A 108 -3.28 -5.84 8.24
N ARG A 109 -2.47 -6.69 8.88
CA ARG A 109 -1.57 -7.60 8.19
C ARG A 109 -1.91 -9.04 8.53
N PHE A 110 -1.63 -9.93 7.59
CA PHE A 110 -1.73 -11.36 7.75
C PHE A 110 -0.32 -11.97 7.72
N PRO A 111 -0.08 -13.03 8.51
CA PRO A 111 1.17 -13.77 8.40
C PRO A 111 1.24 -14.43 7.02
N LEU A 112 2.35 -14.23 6.32
CA LEU A 112 2.64 -14.89 5.05
C LEU A 112 3.70 -15.97 5.26
N PRO A 113 3.63 -17.10 4.53
CA PRO A 113 4.77 -17.99 4.42
C PRO A 113 5.94 -17.26 3.75
N LYS A 114 7.14 -17.84 3.80
CA LYS A 114 8.27 -17.32 3.02
C LYS A 114 7.93 -17.51 1.54
N ILE A 115 7.68 -16.39 0.85
CA ILE A 115 7.28 -16.34 -0.55
C ILE A 115 8.42 -15.76 -1.37
N GLU A 116 8.77 -16.45 -2.44
CA GLU A 116 9.71 -16.02 -3.47
C GLU A 116 8.92 -15.58 -4.70
N LEU A 117 9.23 -14.36 -5.17
CA LEU A 117 8.64 -13.80 -6.39
C LEU A 117 9.45 -14.22 -7.63
N PRO A 118 8.83 -14.29 -8.82
CA PRO A 118 9.52 -14.62 -10.05
C PRO A 118 10.71 -13.69 -10.32
N GLY A 119 11.84 -14.27 -10.74
CA GLY A 119 13.03 -13.51 -11.08
C GLY A 119 13.80 -12.95 -9.88
N GLY A 120 13.60 -13.51 -8.68
CA GLY A 120 14.46 -13.27 -7.52
C GLY A 120 15.95 -13.39 -7.85
N ALA A 121 16.81 -12.83 -6.98
CA ALA A 121 18.23 -12.57 -7.21
C ALA A 121 18.99 -13.80 -7.76
N ALA A 122 18.93 -13.97 -9.07
CA ALA A 122 19.74 -14.91 -9.79
C ALA A 122 21.02 -14.15 -10.16
N PHE A 123 22.14 -14.58 -9.60
CA PHE A 123 23.45 -14.23 -10.13
C PHE A 123 23.45 -14.61 -11.62
N LYS A 124 23.24 -13.63 -12.50
CA LYS A 124 23.42 -13.85 -13.94
C LYS A 124 24.93 -13.95 -14.19
N VAL A 125 25.50 -15.12 -13.93
CA VAL A 125 26.74 -15.55 -14.57
C VAL A 125 26.36 -15.91 -16.00
N SER A 126 26.14 -14.91 -16.84
CA SER A 126 25.89 -15.13 -18.26
C SER A 126 26.83 -14.24 -19.05
N GLY A 127 27.82 -14.90 -19.67
CA GLY A 127 28.89 -14.29 -20.44
C GLY A 127 28.46 -13.68 -21.77
N ASP A 128 27.28 -13.09 -21.84
CA ASP A 128 26.86 -12.29 -22.99
C ASP A 128 26.63 -10.84 -22.56
N THR A 129 27.55 -10.01 -23.04
CA THR A 129 27.55 -8.57 -22.95
C THR A 129 26.31 -7.97 -23.62
N ASN A 130 25.28 -7.66 -22.84
CA ASN A 130 24.48 -6.42 -22.93
C ASN A 130 23.18 -6.57 -22.12
N THR A 131 23.19 -6.08 -20.89
CA THR A 131 22.02 -5.39 -20.33
C THR A 131 22.53 -4.21 -19.53
N ASN A 132 22.32 -3.02 -20.07
CA ASN A 132 22.46 -1.75 -19.37
C ASN A 132 21.61 -1.80 -18.09
N SER A 133 22.25 -2.08 -16.96
CA SER A 133 21.77 -1.55 -15.68
C SER A 133 22.69 -0.38 -15.33
N VAL A 134 22.07 0.77 -15.10
CA VAL A 134 22.78 2.00 -14.76
C VAL A 134 23.35 1.85 -13.35
N GLY A 135 24.64 1.57 -13.28
CA GLY A 135 25.41 1.52 -12.05
C GLY A 135 26.76 0.85 -12.29
N SER A 136 27.75 1.61 -12.78
CA SER A 136 29.14 1.18 -13.04
C SER A 136 29.94 0.85 -11.74
N SER A 137 29.28 0.24 -10.76
CA SER A 137 29.82 -0.09 -9.45
C SER A 137 29.42 -1.51 -9.08
N GLY A 138 29.75 -2.46 -9.95
CA GLY A 138 29.82 -3.88 -9.57
C GLY A 138 30.86 -4.08 -8.46
N GLU A 139 30.67 -5.10 -7.64
CA GLU A 139 31.60 -5.44 -6.57
C GLU A 139 32.89 -6.03 -7.16
N PHE A 140 34.04 -5.70 -6.58
CA PHE A 140 35.32 -6.22 -7.03
C PHE A 140 35.43 -7.70 -6.68
N VAL A 141 35.45 -8.57 -7.70
CA VAL A 141 35.57 -10.01 -7.52
C VAL A 141 37.00 -10.48 -7.68
N GLY A 142 37.76 -9.88 -8.60
CA GLY A 142 39.10 -10.38 -8.90
C GLY A 142 39.91 -9.56 -9.89
N LEU A 143 41.06 -10.13 -10.24
CA LEU A 143 41.97 -9.60 -11.25
C LEU A 143 42.16 -10.66 -12.33
N ARG A 144 42.05 -10.27 -13.60
CA ARG A 144 42.40 -11.12 -14.73
C ARG A 144 43.32 -10.43 -15.72
N ASP A 145 43.98 -11.23 -16.54
CA ASP A 145 44.76 -10.72 -17.66
C ASP A 145 43.84 -10.02 -18.68
N TYR A 146 44.31 -8.90 -19.22
CA TYR A 146 43.61 -8.13 -20.24
C TYR A 146 43.40 -8.94 -21.52
N ARG A 147 42.21 -8.85 -22.09
CA ARG A 147 41.86 -9.39 -23.40
C ARG A 147 41.54 -8.24 -24.36
N PRO A 148 41.93 -8.34 -25.64
CA PRO A 148 41.53 -7.35 -26.64
C PRO A 148 40.01 -7.17 -26.66
N GLY A 149 39.54 -5.95 -26.42
CA GLY A 149 38.12 -5.61 -26.27
C GLY A 149 37.74 -5.15 -24.86
N ASP A 150 38.59 -5.39 -23.86
CA ASP A 150 38.34 -4.90 -22.50
C ASP A 150 38.44 -3.36 -22.43
N PRO A 151 37.52 -2.69 -21.72
CA PRO A 151 37.57 -1.24 -21.57
C PRO A 151 38.78 -0.81 -20.74
N LEU A 152 39.57 0.15 -21.26
CA LEU A 152 40.77 0.67 -20.60
C LEU A 152 40.51 1.25 -19.20
N ARG A 153 39.27 1.69 -18.93
CA ARG A 153 38.84 2.19 -17.61
C ARG A 153 38.89 1.12 -16.51
N MET A 154 38.83 -0.15 -16.87
CA MET A 154 38.87 -1.27 -15.91
C MET A 154 40.30 -1.75 -15.62
N ILE A 155 41.33 -1.16 -16.22
CA ILE A 155 42.73 -1.53 -15.97
C ILE A 155 43.12 -1.24 -14.53
N HIS A 156 43.66 -2.26 -13.86
CA HIS A 156 44.24 -2.13 -12.53
C HIS A 156 45.72 -1.71 -12.64
N TRP A 157 45.95 -0.40 -12.77
CA TRP A 157 47.28 0.20 -12.99
C TRP A 157 48.35 -0.29 -12.01
N LYS A 158 48.00 -0.45 -10.73
CA LYS A 158 48.94 -0.92 -9.70
C LYS A 158 49.37 -2.38 -9.89
N SER A 159 48.51 -3.23 -10.45
CA SER A 159 48.88 -4.62 -10.74
C SER A 159 49.67 -4.69 -12.04
N TRP A 160 49.28 -3.93 -13.06
CA TRP A 160 50.04 -3.83 -14.31
C TRP A 160 51.48 -3.36 -14.05
N ALA A 161 51.67 -2.30 -13.27
CA ALA A 161 53.01 -1.81 -12.93
C ALA A 161 53.91 -2.85 -12.24
N ARG A 162 53.32 -3.84 -11.54
CA ARG A 162 54.07 -4.89 -10.82
C ARG A 162 54.35 -6.10 -11.70
N THR A 163 53.41 -6.51 -12.53
CA THR A 163 53.51 -7.75 -13.32
C THR A 163 54.06 -7.52 -14.73
N GLY A 164 54.15 -6.27 -15.19
CA GLY A 164 54.59 -5.93 -16.54
C GLY A 164 53.58 -6.26 -17.65
N ARG A 165 52.43 -6.86 -17.30
CA ARG A 165 51.35 -7.24 -18.22
C ARG A 165 50.04 -6.54 -17.84
N PRO A 166 49.20 -6.13 -18.81
CA PRO A 166 47.97 -5.41 -18.50
C PRO A 166 46.99 -6.32 -17.77
N ILE A 167 46.51 -5.85 -16.61
CA ILE A 167 45.57 -6.57 -15.73
C ILE A 167 44.31 -5.73 -15.59
N VAL A 168 43.15 -6.38 -15.63
CA VAL A 168 41.83 -5.76 -15.57
C VAL A 168 41.13 -6.18 -14.28
N LYS A 169 40.40 -5.25 -13.66
CA LYS A 169 39.49 -5.53 -12.54
C LYS A 169 38.29 -6.32 -13.07
N GLU A 170 38.00 -7.44 -12.46
CA GLU A 170 36.76 -8.17 -12.68
C GLU A 170 35.73 -7.65 -11.67
N LEU A 171 34.67 -7.05 -12.19
CA LEU A 171 33.55 -6.53 -11.41
C LEU A 171 32.35 -7.43 -11.68
N GLU A 172 31.65 -7.84 -10.63
CA GLU A 172 30.38 -8.56 -10.75
C GLU A 172 29.25 -7.57 -10.48
N ASP A 173 28.35 -7.43 -11.46
CA ASP A 173 27.16 -6.60 -11.31
C ASP A 173 26.16 -7.33 -10.41
N THR A 174 26.03 -6.88 -9.17
CA THR A 174 24.99 -7.38 -8.27
C THR A 174 23.63 -6.89 -8.76
N TYR A 175 22.87 -7.78 -9.40
CA TYR A 175 21.50 -7.49 -9.81
C TYR A 175 20.55 -7.69 -8.62
N TYR A 176 20.02 -6.59 -8.10
CA TYR A 176 18.95 -6.62 -7.11
C TYR A 176 17.60 -6.64 -7.83
N PRO A 177 16.74 -7.64 -7.58
CA PRO A 177 15.41 -7.67 -8.17
C PRO A 177 14.60 -6.44 -7.72
N ARG A 178 13.80 -5.91 -8.63
CA ARG A 178 12.88 -4.79 -8.38
C ARG A 178 11.47 -5.26 -8.68
N PHE A 179 10.67 -5.38 -7.64
CA PHE A 179 9.30 -5.87 -7.72
C PHE A 179 8.30 -4.73 -7.74
N GLY A 180 7.25 -4.86 -8.53
CA GLY A 180 6.08 -4.01 -8.46
C GLY A 180 5.03 -4.63 -7.53
N LEU A 181 4.49 -3.87 -6.59
CA LEU A 181 3.29 -4.19 -5.82
C LEU A 181 2.18 -3.25 -6.28
N VAL A 182 1.31 -3.75 -7.15
CA VAL A 182 0.20 -2.98 -7.72
C VAL A 182 -1.06 -3.25 -6.90
N VAL A 183 -1.71 -2.19 -6.43
CA VAL A 183 -2.95 -2.26 -5.64
C VAL A 183 -4.10 -1.76 -6.49
N ASP A 184 -5.07 -2.64 -6.74
CA ASP A 184 -6.32 -2.25 -7.36
C ASP A 184 -7.15 -1.41 -6.39
N THR A 185 -7.35 -0.16 -6.75
CA THR A 185 -8.08 0.82 -5.94
C THR A 185 -9.54 0.96 -6.37
N LEU A 186 -9.95 0.32 -7.46
CA LEU A 186 -11.31 0.42 -7.96
C LEU A 186 -12.28 -0.28 -7.00
N SER A 187 -13.17 0.50 -6.41
CA SER A 187 -14.32 -0.01 -5.67
C SER A 187 -15.51 0.92 -5.85
N THR A 188 -16.60 0.36 -6.38
CA THR A 188 -17.82 1.10 -6.68
C THR A 188 -18.72 1.25 -5.44
N ASP A 189 -18.57 0.35 -4.46
CA ASP A 189 -19.36 0.35 -3.23
C ASP A 189 -18.58 0.92 -2.03
N ARG A 190 -19.23 1.80 -1.27
CA ARG A 190 -18.67 2.41 -0.06
C ARG A 190 -18.57 1.41 1.10
N THR A 191 -19.35 0.33 1.05
CA THR A 191 -19.34 -0.75 2.05
C THR A 191 -18.52 -1.96 1.63
N ASP A 192 -17.72 -1.85 0.56
CA ASP A 192 -16.88 -2.93 0.07
C ASP A 192 -15.76 -3.28 1.05
N HIS A 193 -16.04 -4.24 1.92
CA HIS A 193 -15.09 -4.78 2.88
C HIS A 193 -13.89 -5.45 2.19
N ARG A 194 -14.04 -5.91 0.94
CA ARG A 194 -12.94 -6.51 0.16
C ARG A 194 -11.85 -5.51 -0.13
N PHE A 195 -12.17 -4.23 -0.32
CA PHE A 195 -11.16 -3.20 -0.50
C PHE A 195 -10.21 -3.10 0.71
N GLU A 196 -10.75 -3.22 1.94
CA GLU A 196 -9.92 -3.29 3.15
C GLU A 196 -9.04 -4.52 3.18
N GLU A 197 -9.53 -5.65 2.65
CA GLU A 197 -8.76 -6.88 2.50
C GLU A 197 -7.66 -6.75 1.43
N VAL A 198 -7.93 -6.10 0.30
CA VAL A 198 -6.93 -5.80 -0.75
C VAL A 198 -5.78 -5.00 -0.17
N VAL A 199 -6.08 -3.93 0.57
CA VAL A 199 -5.04 -3.14 1.23
C VAL A 199 -4.31 -3.95 2.31
N SER A 200 -5.01 -4.83 3.03
CA SER A 200 -4.41 -5.70 4.05
C SER A 200 -3.48 -6.76 3.44
N VAL A 201 -3.85 -7.35 2.29
CA VAL A 201 -3.03 -8.29 1.52
C VAL A 201 -1.80 -7.58 0.98
N ALA A 202 -1.97 -6.42 0.34
CA ALA A 202 -0.86 -5.60 -0.12
C ALA A 202 0.10 -5.22 1.01
N ALA A 203 -0.41 -4.82 2.17
CA ALA A 203 0.38 -4.52 3.36
C ALA A 203 1.12 -5.74 3.91
N SER A 204 0.52 -6.93 3.78
CA SER A 204 1.16 -8.19 4.18
C SER A 204 2.38 -8.48 3.29
N PHE A 205 2.23 -8.36 1.97
CA PHE A 205 3.35 -8.51 1.03
C PHE A 205 4.41 -7.43 1.20
N ALA A 206 4.01 -6.16 1.35
CA ALA A 206 4.95 -5.05 1.58
C ALA A 206 5.80 -5.24 2.85
N ALA A 207 5.25 -5.90 3.88
CA ALA A 207 5.96 -6.20 5.11
C ALA A 207 6.76 -7.52 5.08
N SER A 208 6.42 -8.46 4.17
CA SER A 208 7.08 -9.77 4.10
C SER A 208 8.20 -9.83 3.06
N ILE A 209 8.12 -9.03 2.00
CA ILE A 209 9.16 -8.98 0.97
C ILE A 209 10.41 -8.37 1.57
N ASP A 210 11.53 -9.09 1.46
CA ASP A 210 12.80 -8.62 1.97
C ASP A 210 13.34 -7.50 1.09
N THR A 211 13.05 -6.27 1.51
CA THR A 211 13.54 -5.07 0.86
C THR A 211 15.03 -4.82 1.13
N SER A 212 15.75 -5.65 1.91
CA SER A 212 17.20 -5.53 2.12
C SER A 212 17.98 -5.85 0.84
N GLU A 213 17.55 -6.90 0.13
CA GLU A 213 18.14 -7.44 -1.11
C GLU A 213 17.20 -7.26 -2.33
N SER A 214 16.17 -6.43 -2.22
CA SER A 214 15.28 -6.10 -3.34
C SER A 214 14.76 -4.66 -3.24
N LEU A 215 14.25 -4.15 -4.36
CA LEU A 215 13.45 -2.93 -4.39
C LEU A 215 11.98 -3.32 -4.53
N LEU A 216 11.09 -2.59 -3.87
CA LEU A 216 9.64 -2.78 -3.97
C LEU A 216 8.96 -1.45 -4.31
N ASP A 217 8.30 -1.39 -5.46
CA ASP A 217 7.51 -0.25 -5.89
C ASP A 217 6.03 -0.48 -5.61
N LEU A 218 5.48 0.24 -4.64
CA LEU A 218 4.04 0.29 -4.42
C LEU A 218 3.40 1.21 -5.47
N MET A 219 2.49 0.68 -6.29
CA MET A 219 1.81 1.41 -7.37
C MET A 219 0.29 1.34 -7.22
N PHE A 220 -0.39 2.48 -7.31
CA PHE A 220 -1.85 2.56 -7.20
C PHE A 220 -2.38 3.86 -7.83
N ILE A 221 -3.71 3.97 -7.93
CA ILE A 221 -4.38 5.21 -8.35
C ILE A 221 -5.00 5.88 -7.12
N LYS A 222 -4.80 7.18 -6.99
CA LYS A 222 -5.54 8.06 -6.09
C LYS A 222 -5.63 9.44 -6.72
N ASP A 223 -6.76 9.75 -7.37
CA ASP A 223 -6.95 10.84 -8.34
C ASP A 223 -6.01 10.82 -9.57
N GLN A 224 -4.78 10.34 -9.41
CA GLN A 224 -3.71 10.17 -10.39
C GLN A 224 -2.88 8.92 -10.04
N ALA A 225 -1.94 8.53 -10.90
CA ALA A 225 -1.05 7.41 -10.63
C ALA A 225 0.04 7.79 -9.61
N HIS A 226 0.22 6.94 -8.60
CA HIS A 226 1.23 7.09 -7.55
C HIS A 226 2.17 5.89 -7.58
N MET A 227 3.45 6.14 -7.37
CA MET A 227 4.49 5.13 -7.16
C MET A 227 5.34 5.53 -5.96
N VAL A 228 5.52 4.59 -5.02
CA VAL A 228 6.41 4.77 -3.87
C VAL A 228 7.36 3.59 -3.79
N THR A 229 8.65 3.87 -3.92
CA THR A 229 9.71 2.86 -3.84
C THR A 229 10.19 2.70 -2.39
N ALA A 230 10.32 1.44 -1.96
CA ALA A 230 11.00 1.02 -0.75
C ALA A 230 12.19 0.13 -1.08
N GLY A 231 13.30 0.34 -0.38
CA GLY A 231 14.59 -0.26 -0.74
C GLY A 231 15.77 0.57 -0.24
N ARG A 232 16.93 -0.05 -0.07
CA ARG A 232 18.25 0.56 0.23
C ARG A 232 18.40 1.49 1.48
N GLY A 233 17.55 1.40 2.52
CA GLY A 233 17.69 2.09 3.83
C GLY A 233 17.27 1.30 5.09
N ILE A 234 16.92 1.96 6.19
CA ILE A 234 16.47 1.32 7.46
C ILE A 234 14.93 1.32 7.59
N GLU A 235 14.24 2.37 7.10
CA GLU A 235 12.78 2.51 7.16
C GLU A 235 12.12 2.19 5.80
N ARG A 236 12.24 0.95 5.32
CA ARG A 236 11.77 0.55 3.97
C ARG A 236 10.27 0.20 3.97
N ALA A 237 9.88 -0.79 4.76
CA ALA A 237 8.52 -1.32 4.77
C ALA A 237 7.50 -0.40 5.47
N GLU A 238 7.90 0.27 6.56
CA GLU A 238 7.03 1.16 7.34
C GLU A 238 6.46 2.29 6.49
N LYS A 239 7.28 2.90 5.62
CA LYS A 239 6.85 3.93 4.67
C LYS A 239 5.74 3.42 3.73
N LEU A 240 5.84 2.19 3.23
CA LEU A 240 4.78 1.62 2.38
C LEU A 240 3.50 1.39 3.18
N LEU A 241 3.61 0.93 4.43
CA LEU A 241 2.46 0.74 5.32
C LEU A 241 1.76 2.06 5.64
N GLU A 242 2.50 3.15 5.85
CA GLU A 242 1.93 4.48 6.05
C GLU A 242 1.21 5.00 4.80
N VAL A 243 1.78 4.77 3.61
CA VAL A 243 1.12 5.11 2.35
C VAL A 243 -0.18 4.30 2.19
N LEU A 244 -0.11 2.97 2.40
CA LEU A 244 -1.28 2.08 2.36
C LEU A 244 -2.35 2.44 3.40
N ALA A 245 -1.96 2.97 4.56
CA ALA A 245 -2.91 3.50 5.54
C ALA A 245 -3.78 4.62 4.93
N GLY A 246 -3.22 5.46 4.06
CA GLY A 246 -3.89 6.58 3.40
C GLY A 246 -4.56 6.25 2.06
N VAL A 247 -4.47 5.01 1.57
CA VAL A 247 -5.09 4.56 0.31
C VAL A 247 -6.60 4.41 0.50
N SER A 248 -7.35 5.07 -0.38
CA SER A 248 -8.82 5.12 -0.39
C SER A 248 -9.34 4.54 -1.71
N PRO A 249 -10.58 4.05 -1.75
CA PRO A 249 -11.13 3.48 -2.97
C PRO A 249 -11.41 4.56 -4.01
N GLU A 250 -11.13 4.23 -5.26
CA GLU A 250 -11.46 5.00 -6.46
C GLU A 250 -12.78 4.49 -7.05
N ARG A 251 -13.66 5.41 -7.46
CA ARG A 251 -14.99 5.04 -8.00
C ARG A 251 -15.00 4.84 -9.51
N THR A 252 -13.90 5.16 -10.16
CA THR A 252 -13.73 5.21 -11.62
C THR A 252 -12.48 4.45 -12.00
N ASP A 253 -12.55 3.73 -13.10
CA ASP A 253 -11.45 2.91 -13.57
C ASP A 253 -10.36 3.78 -14.21
N HIS A 254 -9.13 3.53 -13.79
CA HIS A 254 -7.94 4.24 -14.29
C HIS A 254 -6.85 3.25 -14.72
N TYR A 255 -7.26 2.09 -15.21
CA TYR A 255 -6.37 1.00 -15.62
C TYR A 255 -5.44 1.42 -16.77
N ASP A 256 -5.85 2.31 -17.65
CA ASP A 256 -4.99 2.86 -18.71
C ASP A 256 -3.82 3.66 -18.12
N THR A 257 -4.11 4.60 -17.21
CA THR A 257 -3.10 5.41 -16.51
C THR A 257 -2.17 4.54 -15.67
N LEU A 258 -2.73 3.56 -14.96
CA LEU A 258 -1.95 2.60 -14.17
C LEU A 258 -1.06 1.72 -15.07
N SER A 259 -1.59 1.27 -16.21
CA SER A 259 -0.80 0.50 -17.18
C SER A 259 0.37 1.31 -17.72
N GLN A 260 0.14 2.59 -18.05
CA GLN A 260 1.20 3.48 -18.52
C GLN A 260 2.30 3.67 -17.47
N LEU A 261 1.92 3.87 -16.20
CA LEU A 261 2.90 3.96 -15.11
C LEU A 261 3.78 2.71 -15.03
N ILE A 262 3.17 1.52 -15.03
CA ILE A 262 3.91 0.24 -14.93
C ILE A 262 4.79 0.06 -16.17
N LEU A 263 4.26 0.33 -17.37
CA LEU A 263 5.00 0.19 -18.63
C LEU A 263 6.17 1.17 -18.75
N ASN A 264 6.11 2.35 -18.14
CA ASN A 264 7.23 3.28 -18.09
C ASN A 264 8.41 2.75 -17.26
N HIS A 265 8.16 1.78 -16.37
CA HIS A 265 9.16 1.14 -15.52
C HIS A 265 9.42 -0.33 -15.88
N ARG A 266 8.90 -0.80 -17.02
CA ARG A 266 8.95 -2.22 -17.43
C ARG A 266 10.34 -2.83 -17.41
N ASP A 267 11.36 -2.08 -17.84
CA ASP A 267 12.71 -2.61 -18.05
C ASP A 267 13.49 -2.71 -16.73
N ASP A 268 13.03 -1.97 -15.71
CA ASP A 268 13.58 -2.06 -14.36
C ASP A 268 12.89 -3.18 -13.54
N LEU A 269 11.65 -3.53 -13.87
CA LEU A 269 10.82 -4.43 -13.09
C LEU A 269 11.15 -5.90 -13.41
N THR A 270 11.45 -6.65 -12.36
CA THR A 270 11.64 -8.10 -12.42
C THR A 270 10.30 -8.83 -12.53
N SER A 271 9.34 -8.47 -11.67
CA SER A 271 7.95 -8.97 -11.72
C SER A 271 7.00 -8.03 -11.00
N CYS A 272 5.71 -8.10 -11.34
CA CYS A 272 4.65 -7.34 -10.69
C CYS A 272 3.68 -8.27 -9.97
N LEU A 273 3.59 -8.14 -8.64
CA LEU A 273 2.50 -8.68 -7.84
C LEU A 273 1.32 -7.70 -7.91
N ILE A 274 0.16 -8.18 -8.35
CA ILE A 274 -1.03 -7.34 -8.54
C ILE A 274 -2.15 -7.84 -7.66
N VAL A 275 -2.60 -7.03 -6.70
CA VAL A 275 -3.71 -7.36 -5.79
C VAL A 275 -4.99 -6.76 -6.35
N PHE A 276 -5.89 -7.60 -6.86
CA PHE A 276 -7.16 -7.21 -7.48
C PHE A 276 -8.34 -7.24 -6.50
N ASN A 277 -9.20 -6.24 -6.60
CA ASN A 277 -10.47 -6.16 -5.89
C ASN A 277 -11.61 -6.80 -6.73
N GLY A 278 -11.65 -8.13 -6.76
CA GLY A 278 -12.56 -8.91 -7.61
C GLY A 278 -11.96 -9.24 -8.97
N TRP A 279 -12.76 -9.89 -9.82
CA TRP A 279 -12.34 -10.28 -11.17
C TRP A 279 -13.44 -10.05 -12.20
N ASP A 280 -13.09 -9.30 -13.25
CA ASP A 280 -13.98 -8.95 -14.36
C ASP A 280 -13.18 -8.75 -15.67
N SER A 281 -13.88 -8.38 -16.74
CA SER A 281 -13.26 -8.15 -18.05
C SER A 281 -12.29 -6.97 -18.06
N ALA A 282 -12.52 -5.92 -17.26
CA ALA A 282 -11.63 -4.77 -17.19
C ALA A 282 -10.27 -5.17 -16.58
N ARG A 283 -10.27 -5.92 -15.48
CA ARG A 283 -9.07 -6.46 -14.84
C ARG A 283 -8.34 -7.49 -15.71
N ALA A 284 -9.10 -8.33 -16.41
CA ALA A 284 -8.53 -9.27 -17.37
C ALA A 284 -7.80 -8.55 -18.52
N ASN A 285 -8.43 -7.52 -19.10
CA ASN A 285 -7.82 -6.70 -20.16
C ASN A 285 -6.58 -5.96 -19.67
N PHE A 286 -6.62 -5.40 -18.45
CA PHE A 286 -5.48 -4.75 -17.81
C PHE A 286 -4.31 -5.73 -17.63
N LEU A 287 -4.55 -6.91 -17.06
CA LEU A 287 -3.52 -7.94 -16.86
C LEU A 287 -2.95 -8.42 -18.20
N GLN A 288 -3.81 -8.68 -19.20
CA GLN A 288 -3.39 -9.12 -20.53
C GLN A 288 -2.50 -8.07 -21.21
N ARG A 289 -2.84 -6.78 -21.07
CA ARG A 289 -2.01 -5.69 -21.59
C ARG A 289 -0.61 -5.71 -21.00
N LEU A 290 -0.46 -5.86 -19.69
CA LEU A 290 0.86 -5.94 -19.05
C LEU A 290 1.64 -7.18 -19.50
N ARG A 291 1.00 -8.36 -19.50
CA ARG A 291 1.61 -9.62 -19.93
C ARG A 291 2.07 -9.57 -21.41
N SER A 292 1.26 -9.00 -22.30
CA SER A 292 1.60 -8.86 -23.73
C SER A 292 2.81 -7.95 -24.00
N GLN A 293 3.17 -7.10 -23.02
CA GLN A 293 4.36 -6.24 -23.08
C GLN A 293 5.59 -6.89 -22.42
N GLY A 294 5.48 -8.15 -21.99
CA GLY A 294 6.57 -8.94 -21.42
C GLY A 294 6.75 -8.79 -19.91
N ILE A 295 5.82 -8.12 -19.20
CA ILE A 295 5.89 -8.00 -17.75
C ILE A 295 5.42 -9.30 -17.09
N ALA A 296 6.29 -9.92 -16.29
CA ALA A 296 5.93 -11.06 -15.46
C ALA A 296 4.95 -10.61 -14.36
N CYS A 297 3.68 -11.00 -14.47
CA CYS A 297 2.62 -10.58 -13.55
C CYS A 297 2.14 -11.75 -12.70
N VAL A 298 2.06 -11.56 -11.38
CA VAL A 298 1.52 -12.48 -10.39
C VAL A 298 0.22 -11.90 -9.83
N PRO A 299 -0.96 -12.33 -10.33
CA PRO A 299 -2.23 -11.82 -9.85
C PRO A 299 -2.66 -12.51 -8.55
N ILE A 300 -3.00 -11.71 -7.54
CA ILE A 300 -3.67 -12.11 -6.30
C ILE A 300 -5.07 -11.49 -6.35
N ILE A 301 -6.10 -12.33 -6.41
CA ILE A 301 -7.47 -11.88 -6.64
C ILE A 301 -8.28 -12.09 -5.37
N ILE A 302 -8.91 -11.03 -4.86
CA ILE A 302 -9.83 -11.12 -3.74
C ILE A 302 -11.25 -11.09 -4.26
N GLY A 303 -12.00 -12.18 -4.09
CA GLY A 303 -13.36 -12.29 -4.60
C GLY A 303 -14.35 -12.86 -3.61
N GLU A 304 -15.63 -12.75 -3.94
CA GLU A 304 -16.69 -13.35 -3.13
C GLU A 304 -16.93 -14.80 -3.56
N GLY A 305 -16.95 -15.71 -2.59
CA GLY A 305 -17.18 -17.13 -2.82
C GLY A 305 -16.04 -17.83 -3.56
N ALA A 306 -16.38 -18.93 -4.22
CA ALA A 306 -15.43 -19.76 -4.95
C ALA A 306 -14.90 -19.05 -6.21
N ALA A 307 -13.66 -19.35 -6.57
CA ALA A 307 -13.01 -18.81 -7.75
C ALA A 307 -13.88 -18.99 -9.00
N THR A 308 -14.02 -17.92 -9.77
CA THR A 308 -14.56 -18.02 -11.13
C THR A 308 -13.55 -18.78 -11.97
N GLY A 309 -13.97 -19.82 -12.70
CA GLY A 309 -13.07 -20.75 -13.42
C GLY A 309 -12.19 -20.12 -14.52
N SER A 310 -12.26 -18.80 -14.72
CA SER A 310 -11.44 -18.02 -15.66
C SER A 310 -10.46 -17.06 -14.97
N ALA A 311 -10.44 -17.01 -13.63
CA ALA A 311 -9.54 -16.12 -12.88
C ALA A 311 -8.11 -16.68 -12.88
N PRO A 312 -7.11 -15.91 -13.35
CA PRO A 312 -5.71 -16.31 -13.34
C PRO A 312 -5.08 -16.14 -11.94
N GLY A 313 -4.04 -16.90 -11.67
CA GLY A 313 -3.22 -16.83 -10.46
C GLY A 313 -3.95 -17.30 -9.21
N TYR A 314 -3.83 -16.52 -8.14
CA TYR A 314 -4.21 -16.97 -6.80
C TYR A 314 -5.47 -16.27 -6.31
N TRP A 315 -6.53 -17.06 -6.13
CA TRP A 315 -7.80 -16.60 -5.58
C TRP A 315 -7.79 -16.67 -4.04
N LEU A 316 -8.16 -15.56 -3.41
CA LEU A 316 -8.40 -15.46 -1.97
C LEU A 316 -9.89 -15.16 -1.75
N GLU A 317 -10.56 -16.01 -1.00
CA GLU A 317 -11.97 -15.82 -0.68
C GLU A 317 -12.12 -14.72 0.38
N SER A 318 -12.97 -13.73 0.09
CA SER A 318 -13.30 -12.65 1.03
C SER A 318 -13.75 -13.21 2.38
N GLY A 319 -13.24 -12.67 3.47
CA GLY A 319 -13.48 -13.17 4.83
C GLY A 319 -12.65 -14.40 5.22
N GLN A 320 -11.90 -15.01 4.29
CA GLN A 320 -11.03 -16.17 4.53
C GLN A 320 -9.55 -15.90 4.15
N ILE A 321 -9.19 -14.63 3.94
CA ILE A 321 -7.86 -14.18 3.50
C ILE A 321 -6.70 -14.83 4.26
N ALA A 322 -6.75 -14.85 5.60
CA ALA A 322 -5.68 -15.42 6.41
C ALA A 322 -5.42 -16.91 6.12
N ARG A 323 -6.50 -17.67 5.91
CA ARG A 323 -6.45 -19.10 5.60
C ARG A 323 -5.86 -19.33 4.20
N ASP A 324 -6.32 -18.55 3.24
CA ASP A 324 -5.96 -18.74 1.84
C ASP A 324 -4.53 -18.27 1.56
N LEU A 325 -4.08 -17.20 2.22
CA LEU A 325 -2.68 -16.75 2.17
C LEU A 325 -1.68 -17.80 2.68
N GLN A 326 -2.04 -18.58 3.71
CA GLN A 326 -1.20 -19.67 4.21
C GLN A 326 -1.10 -20.86 3.25
N ARG A 327 -2.01 -20.96 2.27
CA ARG A 327 -2.02 -22.01 1.25
C ARG A 327 -1.26 -21.60 -0.02
N LEU A 328 -0.79 -20.36 -0.09
CA LEU A 328 0.04 -19.93 -1.21
C LEU A 328 1.33 -20.78 -1.27
N PRO A 329 1.77 -21.16 -2.47
CA PRO A 329 3.04 -21.85 -2.63
C PRO A 329 4.20 -20.94 -2.21
N SER A 330 5.31 -21.56 -1.81
CA SER A 330 6.53 -20.82 -1.45
C SER A 330 7.14 -20.05 -2.62
N GLN A 331 6.87 -20.48 -3.86
CA GLN A 331 7.26 -19.78 -5.07
C GLN A 331 5.99 -19.39 -5.82
N LEU A 332 5.81 -18.09 -6.05
CA LEU A 332 4.72 -17.60 -6.87
C LEU A 332 5.16 -17.56 -8.33
N ASP A 333 4.26 -17.94 -9.23
CA ASP A 333 4.55 -18.02 -10.66
C ASP A 333 3.78 -16.94 -11.44
N SER A 334 4.42 -16.43 -12.50
CA SER A 334 3.81 -15.42 -13.38
C SER A 334 2.90 -16.01 -14.47
N GLN A 335 2.93 -17.33 -14.65
CA GLN A 335 2.12 -18.06 -15.64
C GLN A 335 0.83 -18.65 -15.07
N SER A 336 0.66 -18.61 -13.75
CA SER A 336 -0.55 -19.08 -13.07
C SER A 336 -1.77 -18.21 -13.37
#